data_AF-A0A937C5V3-F1
#
_entry.id   AF-A0A937C5V3-F1
#
_cell.length_a   1.000
_cell.length_b   1.000
_cell.length_c   1.000
_cell.angle_alpha   90.00
_cell.angle_beta   90.00
_cell.angle_gamma   90.00
#
_symmetry.space_group_name_H-M   'P 1'
#
loop_
_entity.id
_entity.type
_entity.pdbx_description
1 polymer ?
#
loop_
_entity_poly.entity_id
_entity_poly.type
_entity_poly.pdbx_seq_one_letter_code
_entity_poly.pdbx_strand_id
1 'polypeptide(L)' 'FATGASIHEATGYPVAVAFNAGNLEPVAKALRAKFPDLRLIVCADDDVGTAGNPGMTKATAAARAVGALLAVPDFGRAAA' A
#
# COMPACT_ATOMS: atom_id res chain seq x y z
N PHE A 1 -9.54 -5.29 2.63
CA PHE A 1 -10.02 -5.01 4.00
C PHE A 1 -9.17 -5.74 5.03
N ALA A 2 -9.07 -7.08 4.97
CA ALA A 2 -8.29 -7.89 5.93
C ALA A 2 -6.88 -7.33 6.20
N THR A 3 -6.07 -7.08 5.16
CA THR A 3 -4.73 -6.49 5.30
C THR A 3 -4.74 -5.16 6.07
N GLY A 4 -5.69 -4.28 5.75
CA GLY A 4 -5.82 -2.99 6.44
C GLY A 4 -6.23 -3.11 7.91
N ALA A 5 -7.09 -4.08 8.23
CA ALA A 5 -7.46 -4.37 9.62
C ALA A 5 -6.25 -4.87 10.42
N SER A 6 -5.49 -5.83 9.87
CA SER A 6 -4.27 -6.34 10.50
C SER A 6 -3.21 -5.25 10.73
N ILE A 7 -3.04 -4.34 9.77
CA ILE A 7 -2.14 -3.18 9.94
C ILE A 7 -2.63 -2.28 11.09
N HIS A 8 -3.93 -2.00 11.16
CA HIS A 8 -4.50 -1.19 12.24
C HIS A 8 -4.30 -1.86 13.61
N GLU A 9 -4.61 -3.15 13.71
CA GLU A 9 -4.43 -3.92 14.95
C GLU A 9 -2.96 -3.95 15.40
N ALA A 10 -2.02 -4.08 14.46
CA ALA A 10 -0.59 -4.15 14.76
C ALA A 10 0.05 -2.79 15.11
N THR A 11 -0.46 -1.68 14.57
CA THR A 11 0.20 -0.35 14.66
C THR A 11 -0.60 0.70 15.43
N GLY A 12 -1.92 0.53 15.55
CA GLY A 12 -2.84 1.55 16.05
C GLY A 12 -3.06 2.74 15.10
N TYR A 13 -2.43 2.76 13.92
CA TYR A 13 -2.54 3.90 13.00
C TYR A 13 -3.87 3.94 12.26
N PRO A 14 -4.39 5.13 11.89
CA PRO A 14 -5.53 5.23 10.99
C PRO A 14 -5.22 4.59 9.64
N VAL A 15 -6.12 3.73 9.15
CA VAL A 15 -5.96 3.02 7.87
C VAL A 15 -7.10 3.38 6.93
N ALA A 16 -6.76 3.70 5.69
CA ALA A 16 -7.69 3.76 4.58
C ALA A 16 -7.49 2.54 3.67
N VAL A 17 -8.58 1.85 3.35
CA VAL A 17 -8.53 0.64 2.52
C VAL A 17 -8.92 0.98 1.08
N ALA A 18 -8.00 0.76 0.12
CA ALA A 18 -8.35 0.69 -1.29
C ALA A 18 -8.93 -0.71 -1.58
N PHE A 19 -10.16 -0.78 -2.11
CA PHE A 19 -10.85 -2.06 -2.31
C PHE A 19 -10.24 -2.94 -3.43
N ASN A 20 -9.45 -2.34 -4.32
CA ASN A 20 -8.66 -3.05 -5.32
C ASN A 20 -7.37 -2.26 -5.63
N ALA A 21 -6.39 -2.92 -6.25
CA ALA A 21 -5.11 -2.31 -6.61
C ALA A 21 -5.24 -1.11 -7.56
N GLY A 22 -6.27 -1.08 -8.42
CA GLY A 22 -6.57 0.04 -9.31
C GLY A 22 -6.99 1.32 -8.57
N ASN A 23 -7.49 1.20 -7.34
CA ASN A 23 -7.90 2.34 -6.52
C ASN A 23 -6.80 2.92 -5.63
N LEU A 24 -5.63 2.28 -5.54
CA LEU A 24 -4.53 2.76 -4.67
C LEU A 24 -4.11 4.19 -4.98
N GLU A 25 -3.85 4.51 -6.25
CA GLU A 25 -3.39 5.85 -6.63
C GLU A 25 -4.47 6.94 -6.46
N PRO A 26 -5.72 6.76 -6.93
CA PRO A 26 -6.79 7.72 -6.65
C PRO A 26 -7.01 7.98 -5.15
N VAL A 27 -7.01 6.93 -4.33
CA VAL A 27 -7.19 7.05 -2.87
C VAL A 27 -6.01 7.77 -2.24
N ALA A 28 -4.78 7.41 -2.60
CA ALA A 28 -3.57 8.07 -2.09
C ALA A 28 -3.56 9.57 -2.43
N LYS A 29 -3.93 9.94 -3.67
CA LYS A 29 -4.03 11.35 -4.09
C LYS A 29 -5.08 12.11 -3.29
N ALA A 30 -6.25 11.52 -3.08
CA ALA A 30 -7.32 12.13 -2.28
C ALA A 30 -6.87 12.37 -0.82
N LEU A 31 -6.17 11.40 -0.22
CA LEU A 31 -5.64 11.56 1.14
C LEU A 31 -4.53 12.61 1.21
N ARG A 32 -3.60 12.64 0.25
CA ARG A 32 -2.56 13.67 0.20
C ARG A 32 -3.14 15.07 0.03
N ALA A 33 -4.15 15.24 -0.82
CA ALA A 33 -4.82 16.53 -1.00
C ALA A 33 -5.53 16.99 0.28
N LYS A 34 -6.16 16.06 1.02
CA LYS A 34 -6.84 16.36 2.28
C LYS A 34 -5.87 16.59 3.45
N PHE A 35 -4.74 15.91 3.44
CA PHE A 35 -3.75 15.90 4.52
C PHE A 35 -2.33 16.09 3.96
N PRO A 36 -1.98 17.31 3.52
CA PRO A 36 -0.75 17.57 2.78
C PRO A 36 0.51 17.22 3.59
N ASP A 37 0.49 17.44 4.90
CA ASP A 37 1.68 17.28 5.76
C ASP A 37 1.76 15.91 6.46
N LEU A 38 0.71 15.08 6.37
CA LEU A 38 0.73 13.77 7.02
C LEU A 38 1.70 12.82 6.33
N ARG A 39 2.42 12.02 7.12
CA ARG A 39 3.17 10.89 6.58
C ARG A 39 2.20 9.83 6.08
N LEU A 40 2.27 9.54 4.79
CA LEU A 40 1.50 8.46 4.18
C LEU A 40 2.40 7.25 3.97
N ILE A 41 1.86 6.07 4.27
CA ILE A 41 2.50 4.77 4.01
C ILE A 41 1.51 3.98 3.16
N VAL A 42 1.91 3.63 1.95
CA VAL A 42 1.17 2.71 1.10
C VAL A 42 1.62 1.30 1.45
N CYS A 43 0.69 0.46 1.89
CA CYS A 43 0.95 -0.94 2.18
C CYS A 43 0.42 -1.81 1.04
N ALA A 44 1.25 -2.73 0.54
CA ALA A 44 0.89 -3.63 -0.55
C ALA A 44 1.10 -5.08 -0.14
N ASP A 45 0.25 -5.96 -0.65
CA ASP A 45 0.51 -7.39 -0.63
C ASP A 45 1.43 -7.75 -1.80
N ASP A 46 2.35 -8.71 -1.58
CA ASP A 46 3.20 -9.25 -2.64
C ASP A 46 2.44 -10.39 -3.33
N ASP A 47 1.73 -10.06 -4.41
CA ASP A 47 0.92 -11.00 -5.20
C ASP A 47 1.82 -11.84 -6.13
N VAL A 48 2.77 -12.60 -5.56
CA VAL A 48 3.82 -13.34 -6.29
C VAL A 48 3.25 -14.30 -7.35
N GLY A 49 2.03 -14.81 -7.14
CA GLY A 49 1.34 -15.72 -8.05
C GLY A 49 0.56 -15.05 -9.19
N THR A 50 0.46 -13.72 -9.22
CA THR A 50 -0.31 -12.99 -10.24
C THR A 50 0.63 -12.41 -11.29
N ALA A 51 0.36 -12.70 -12.57
CA ALA A 51 1.12 -12.16 -13.69
C ALA A 51 1.22 -10.62 -13.61
N GLY A 52 2.45 -10.10 -13.56
CA GLY A 52 2.73 -8.67 -13.45
C GLY A 52 2.66 -8.07 -12.05
N ASN A 53 2.35 -8.85 -11.01
CA ASN A 53 2.30 -8.45 -9.60
C ASN A 53 1.64 -7.06 -9.40
N PRO A 54 0.32 -6.97 -9.67
CA PRO A 54 -0.39 -5.70 -9.65
C PRO A 54 -0.36 -5.03 -8.27
N GLY A 55 -0.34 -5.79 -7.17
CA GLY A 55 -0.16 -5.27 -5.82
C GLY A 55 1.09 -4.40 -5.69
N MET A 56 2.26 -4.96 -6.03
CA MET A 56 3.54 -4.24 -5.96
C MET A 56 3.64 -3.09 -6.95
N THR A 57 3.25 -3.30 -8.22
CA THR A 57 3.39 -2.28 -9.27
C THR A 57 2.48 -1.08 -9.02
N LYS A 58 1.21 -1.31 -8.65
CA LYS A 58 0.25 -0.22 -8.38
C LYS A 58 0.56 0.50 -7.07
N ALA A 59 0.97 -0.20 -6.03
CA ALA A 59 1.36 0.44 -4.78
C ALA A 59 2.62 1.30 -4.95
N THR A 60 3.61 0.82 -5.71
CA THR A 60 4.80 1.61 -6.04
C THR A 60 4.45 2.88 -6.81
N ALA A 61 3.58 2.77 -7.83
CA ALA A 61 3.11 3.94 -8.59
C ALA A 61 2.37 4.94 -7.70
N ALA A 62 1.46 4.46 -6.85
CA ALA A 62 0.70 5.29 -5.91
C ALA A 62 1.63 6.01 -4.92
N ALA A 63 2.59 5.29 -4.33
CA ALA A 63 3.52 5.86 -3.36
C ALA A 63 4.36 6.98 -3.97
N ARG A 64 4.89 6.76 -5.19
CA ARG A 64 5.64 7.77 -5.94
C ARG A 64 4.77 8.98 -6.28
N ALA A 65 3.53 8.77 -6.71
CA ALA A 65 2.62 9.84 -7.12
C ALA A 65 2.30 10.85 -6.01
N VAL A 66 2.43 10.46 -4.73
CA VAL A 66 2.09 11.32 -3.58
C VAL A 66 3.22 11.53 -2.58
N GLY A 67 4.44 11.09 -2.92
CA GLY A 67 5.59 11.13 -2.02
C GLY A 67 5.35 10.37 -0.70
N ALA A 68 4.73 9.19 -0.77
CA ALA A 68 4.51 8.31 0.37
C ALA A 68 5.62 7.26 0.50
N LEU A 69 5.74 6.69 1.71
CA LEU A 69 6.52 5.48 1.92
C LEU A 69 5.78 4.26 1.36
N LEU A 70 6.52 3.21 1.05
CA LEU A 70 5.98 1.92 0.62
C LEU A 70 6.39 0.84 1.63
N ALA A 71 5.40 0.12 2.15
CA ALA A 71 5.60 -1.04 3.02
C ALA A 71 5.11 -2.29 2.29
N VAL A 72 5.97 -3.30 2.21
CA VAL A 72 5.72 -4.57 1.52
C VAL A 72 6.17 -5.71 2.43
N PRO A 73 5.51 -6.87 2.40
CA PRO A 73 5.93 -8.02 3.18
C PRO A 73 7.31 -8.51 2.71
N ASP A 74 8.17 -8.84 3.67
CA ASP A 74 9.43 -9.54 3.44
C ASP A 74 9.25 -10.99 3.89
N PHE A 75 9.16 -11.91 2.92
CA PHE A 75 9.00 -13.34 3.17
C PHE A 75 10.34 -14.09 3.26
N GLY A 76 11.47 -13.36 3.27
CA GLY A 76 12.80 -13.94 3.15
C GLY A 76 13.10 -14.37 1.72
N ARG A 77 14.40 -14.52 1.40
CA ARG A 77 14.85 -14.98 0.09
C ARG A 77 14.33 -16.41 -0.12
N ALA A 78 13.67 -16.69 -1.25
CA ALA A 78 13.60 -18.08 -1.72
C ALA A 78 15.06 -18.56 -1.82
N ALA A 79 15.41 -19.58 -1.04
CA ALA A 79 16.75 -20.14 -1.09
C ALA A 79 17.07 -20.47 -2.56
N ALA A 80 18.21 -19.98 -3.02
CA ALA A 80 18.75 -20.28 -4.35
C ALA A 80 19.05 -21.79 -4.48
#